data_AF-A0A075I592-F1
#
_entry.id   AF-A0A075I592-F1
#
_cell.length_a   1.000
_cell.length_b   1.000
_cell.length_c   1.000
_cell.angle_alpha   90.00
_cell.angle_beta   90.00
_cell.angle_gamma   90.00
#
_symmetry.space_group_name_H-M   'P 1'
#
loop_
_entity.id
_entity.type
_entity.pdbx_description
1 polymer ?
#
loop_
_entity_poly.entity_id
_entity_poly.type
_entity_poly.pdbx_seq_one_letter_code
_entity_poly.pdbx_strand_id
1 'polypeptide(L)' 'MKISCNDVDIQIASKAINDGAIVIFPTDTVYGLGCNPYNHDAVLSLYEIKKGKNKTFSRDWIFKKEIEKLQNLIR' A
#
# COMPACT_ATOMS: atom_id res chain seq x y z
N MET A 1 -8.43 -8.91 -7.83
CA MET A 1 -9.25 -10.00 -7.27
C MET A 1 -10.31 -9.39 -6.36
N LYS A 2 -11.57 -9.79 -6.48
CA LYS A 2 -12.63 -9.38 -5.54
C LYS A 2 -12.86 -10.53 -4.56
N ILE A 3 -12.98 -10.21 -3.28
CA ILE A 3 -13.21 -11.16 -2.18
C ILE A 3 -14.47 -10.76 -1.42
N SER A 4 -15.08 -11.71 -0.72
CA SER A 4 -16.18 -11.47 0.22
C SER A 4 -15.70 -11.46 1.67
N CYS A 5 -16.54 -11.04 2.61
CA CYS A 5 -16.18 -10.92 4.02
C CYS A 5 -16.34 -12.23 4.81
N ASN A 6 -16.06 -13.38 4.19
CA ASN A 6 -16.06 -14.67 4.89
C ASN A 6 -14.64 -15.03 5.34
N ASP A 7 -14.49 -15.92 6.31
CA ASP A 7 -13.19 -16.27 6.89
C ASP A 7 -12.19 -16.78 5.84
N VAL A 8 -12.64 -17.61 4.90
CA VAL A 8 -11.80 -18.19 3.85
C VAL A 8 -11.20 -17.09 2.96
N ASP A 9 -12.04 -16.16 2.52
CA ASP A 9 -11.66 -15.05 1.66
C ASP A 9 -10.75 -14.06 2.38
N ILE A 10 -10.97 -13.81 3.68
CA ILE A 10 -10.09 -12.98 4.51
C ILE A 10 -8.71 -13.64 4.66
N GLN A 11 -8.64 -14.96 4.84
CA GLN A 11 -7.35 -15.67 4.87
C GLN A 11 -6.60 -15.58 3.54
N ILE A 12 -7.32 -15.69 2.42
CA ILE A 12 -6.74 -15.49 1.08
C ILE A 12 -6.20 -14.07 0.94
N ALA A 13 -6.94 -13.06 1.40
CA ALA A 13 -6.51 -11.66 1.39
C ALA A 13 -5.25 -11.44 2.24
N SER A 14 -5.22 -11.98 3.45
CA SER A 14 -4.09 -11.90 4.37
C SER A 14 -2.83 -12.51 3.74
N LYS A 15 -2.96 -13.70 3.15
CA LYS A 15 -1.85 -14.34 2.43
C LYS A 15 -1.36 -13.47 1.27
N ALA A 16 -2.27 -12.97 0.44
CA ALA A 16 -1.90 -12.10 -0.67
C ALA A 16 -1.16 -10.84 -0.20
N ILE A 17 -1.61 -10.18 0.88
CA ILE A 17 -0.94 -9.00 1.46
C ILE A 17 0.47 -9.36 1.93
N ASN A 18 0.63 -10.49 2.63
CA ASN A 18 1.94 -10.96 3.09
C ASN A 18 2.89 -11.26 1.94
N ASP A 19 2.37 -11.82 0.84
CA ASP A 19 3.10 -12.10 -0.40
C ASP A 19 3.42 -10.83 -1.22
N GLY A 20 3.04 -9.64 -0.72
CA GLY A 20 3.36 -8.34 -1.32
C GLY A 20 2.25 -7.75 -2.20
N ALA A 21 1.05 -8.32 -2.19
CA ALA A 21 -0.09 -7.74 -2.90
C ALA A 21 -0.57 -6.43 -2.25
N ILE A 22 -1.11 -5.58 -3.11
CA ILE A 22 -1.75 -4.33 -2.70
C ILE A 22 -3.26 -4.55 -2.65
N VAL A 23 -3.89 -4.11 -1.57
CA VAL A 23 -5.33 -4.22 -1.36
C VAL A 23 -6.00 -2.86 -1.39
N ILE A 24 -7.22 -2.85 -1.89
CA ILE A 24 -8.14 -1.71 -1.78
C ILE A 24 -9.32 -2.14 -0.93
N PHE A 25 -9.70 -1.32 0.05
CA PHE A 25 -10.79 -1.62 0.96
C PHE A 25 -11.66 -0.38 1.20
N PRO A 26 -12.98 -0.53 1.32
CA PRO A 26 -13.88 0.59 1.62
C PRO A 26 -13.66 1.07 3.06
N THR A 27 -13.72 2.38 3.27
CA THR A 27 -13.87 2.99 4.61
C THR A 27 -15.07 3.94 4.58
N ASP A 28 -15.43 4.52 5.73
CA ASP A 28 -16.60 5.38 5.87
C ASP A 28 -16.64 6.58 4.90
N THR A 29 -15.47 7.10 4.51
CA THR A 29 -15.36 8.33 3.72
C THR A 29 -14.59 8.18 2.41
N VAL A 30 -13.60 7.29 2.36
CA VAL A 30 -12.76 7.07 1.17
C VAL A 30 -12.35 5.61 1.04
N TYR A 31 -11.89 5.19 -0.13
CA TYR A 31 -11.25 3.89 -0.23
C TYR A 31 -9.81 3.96 0.30
N GLY A 32 -9.46 3.02 1.17
CA GLY A 32 -8.09 2.80 1.63
C GLY A 32 -7.33 1.92 0.66
N LEU A 33 -6.05 2.24 0.45
CA LEU A 33 -5.09 1.39 -0.24
C LEU A 33 -4.01 0.97 0.76
N GLY A 34 -3.67 -0.31 0.80
CA GLY A 34 -2.71 -0.85 1.77
C GLY A 34 -1.88 -2.00 1.21
N CYS A 35 -0.74 -2.25 1.85
CA CYS A 35 0.16 -3.36 1.59
C CYS A 35 0.84 -3.80 2.89
N ASN A 36 1.58 -4.91 2.87
CA ASN A 36 2.46 -5.26 3.98
C ASN A 36 3.55 -4.18 4.14
N PRO A 37 3.62 -3.47 5.28
CA PRO A 37 4.60 -2.40 5.47
C PRO A 37 6.03 -2.95 5.55
N TYR A 38 6.24 -4.21 5.94
CA TYR A 38 7.57 -4.83 6.02
C TYR A 38 8.09 -5.32 4.67
N ASN A 39 7.24 -5.36 3.65
CA ASN A 39 7.64 -5.70 2.29
C ASN A 39 7.98 -4.42 1.51
N HIS A 40 9.29 -4.19 1.33
CA HIS A 40 9.81 -2.99 0.67
C HIS A 40 9.27 -2.80 -0.75
N ASP A 41 9.23 -3.87 -1.54
CA ASP A 41 8.76 -3.83 -2.93
C ASP A 41 7.26 -3.49 -3.01
N ALA A 42 6.47 -4.00 -2.06
CA ALA A 42 5.05 -3.70 -1.97
C ALA A 42 4.80 -2.22 -1.62
N VAL A 43 5.58 -1.66 -0.70
CA VAL A 43 5.51 -0.23 -0.33
C VAL A 43 5.89 0.67 -1.51
N LEU A 44 6.96 0.33 -2.25
CA LEU A 44 7.35 1.05 -3.46
C LEU A 44 6.27 0.98 -4.55
N SER A 45 5.70 -0.21 -4.77
CA SER A 45 4.62 -0.40 -5.74
C SER A 45 3.37 0.43 -5.38
N LEU A 46 2.99 0.44 -4.10
CA LEU A 46 1.88 1.26 -3.59
C LEU A 46 2.16 2.76 -3.77
N TYR A 47 3.40 3.18 -3.58
CA TYR A 47 3.83 4.56 -3.80
C TYR A 47 3.68 4.97 -5.28
N GLU A 48 4.16 4.15 -6.22
CA GLU A 48 4.04 4.43 -7.65
C GLU A 48 2.57 4.52 -8.09
N ILE A 49 1.71 3.66 -7.55
CA ILE A 49 0.26 3.72 -7.78
C ILE A 49 -0.33 5.03 -7.25
N LYS A 50 0.02 5.44 -6.02
CA LYS A 50 -0.47 6.68 -5.40
C LYS A 50 0.00 7.93 -6.14
N LYS A 51 1.19 7.88 -6.75
CA LYS A 51 1.82 9.04 -7.40
C LYS A 51 1.09 9.46 -8.68
N GLY A 52 0.55 8.52 -9.46
CA GLY A 52 -0.14 8.81 -10.71
C GLY A 52 0.74 9.55 -11.76
N LYS A 53 0.21 9.78 -12.97
CA LYS A 53 0.98 10.38 -14.08
C LYS A 53 1.19 11.91 -14.01
N ASN A 54 0.54 12.63 -13.08
CA ASN A 54 0.57 14.09 -13.03
C ASN A 54 1.47 14.61 -11.91
N LYS A 55 2.69 15.04 -12.28
CA LYS A 55 3.72 15.54 -11.37
C LYS A 55 3.53 17.02 -11.07
N THR A 56 3.50 17.36 -9.78
CA THR A 56 3.94 18.67 -9.30
C THR A 56 5.15 18.43 -8.39
N PHE A 57 6.31 18.92 -8.82
CA PHE A 57 7.65 18.67 -8.29
C PHE A 57 7.80 18.85 -6.76
N SER A 58 6.92 19.60 -6.11
CA SER A 58 7.01 19.90 -4.67
C SER A 58 6.59 18.75 -3.75
N ARG A 59 5.69 17.86 -4.18
CA ARG A 59 5.23 16.73 -3.34
C ARG A 59 6.24 15.58 -3.33
N ASP A 60 6.99 15.38 -4.42
CA ASP A 60 7.96 14.29 -4.55
C ASP A 60 9.07 14.34 -3.48
N TRP A 61 9.49 15.53 -3.05
CA TRP A 61 10.56 15.70 -2.05
C TRP A 61 10.08 15.39 -0.62
N ILE A 62 8.89 15.87 -0.23
CA ILE A 62 8.31 15.59 1.10
C ILE A 62 8.07 14.09 1.27
N PHE A 63 7.56 13.43 0.22
CA PHE A 63 7.26 12.00 0.28
C PHE A 63 8.51 11.10 0.18
N LYS A 64 9.59 11.51 -0.51
CA LYS A 64 10.87 10.77 -0.46
C LYS A 64 11.43 10.67 0.96
N LYS A 65 11.34 11.76 1.73
CA LYS A 65 11.75 11.78 3.14
C LYS A 65 10.90 10.85 4.00
N GLU A 66 9.62 10.70 3.65
CA GLU A 66 8.69 9.80 4.31
C GLU A 66 8.96 8.34 3.96
N ILE A 67 9.32 8.03 2.71
CA ILE A 67 9.81 6.71 2.28
C ILE A 67 11.09 6.33 3.04
N GLU A 68 12.08 7.23 3.13
CA GLU A 68 13.29 6.97 3.92
C GLU A 68 12.97 6.70 5.39
N LYS A 69 12.02 7.45 5.97
CA LYS A 69 11.55 7.20 7.35
C LYS A 69 10.89 5.84 7.48
N LEU A 70 10.01 5.47 6.55
CA LEU A 70 9.34 4.16 6.57
C LEU A 70 10.37 3.04 6.43
N GLN A 71 11.29 3.15 5.46
CA GLN A 71 12.39 2.18 5.27
C GLN A 71 13.26 2.02 6.51
N ASN A 72 13.51 3.11 7.25
CA ASN A 72 14.27 3.06 8.50
C ASN A 72 13.45 2.55 9.69
N LEU A 73 12.12 2.65 9.67
CA LEU A 73 11.23 2.10 10.69
C LEU A 73 11.01 0.59 10.53
N ILE A 74 11.20 0.08 9.32
CA ILE A 74 11.07 -1.34 8.95
C ILE A 74 12.35 -2.16 9.26
N ARG A 75 13.45 -1.48 9.66
CA ARG A 75 14.72 -2.12 10.06
C ARG A 75 14.74 -2.58 11.52
#